data_AF-M8AV43-F1
#
_entry.id   AF-M8AV43-F1
#
_cell.length_a   1.000
_cell.length_b   1.000
_cell.length_c   1.000
_cell.angle_alpha   90.00
_cell.angle_beta   90.00
_cell.angle_gamma   90.00
#
_symmetry.space_group_name_H-M   'P 1'
#
loop_
_entity.id
_entity.type
_entity.pdbx_description
1 polymer ?
#
loop_
_entity_poly.entity_id
_entity_poly.type
_entity_poly.pdbx_seq_one_letter_code
_entity_poly.pdbx_strand_id
1 'polypeptide(L)'
;MEHNRETRAVSGKEEVDIEAVAGLRGDGSGVNSQDPAWKRFLRHIGPGFMVSLAYLDPGNLETDLQAGANHRYELLWVILIGLVFALIIQSLSANLGVVTGRHLAELCKSEYPVWVKICLWLLAEVAVIAADIPEVIGTAFAFNLLFNIPVWIGVLIAGSSTLLLLGLQRYGVRKLEFLVALLVFVMAACFFVEMSIVKPPAKEVMKGLFIPRLNGSSATADAIALLGALVMPHNLFLHSALVLSRDTPASVRGMNDACRFFLFESGIALFVALLVNIAIISVSGTVCNAGNLSPEDAAKCGDLTLDSSSFLLKNVLGRSSAIVYGVALLASGQSSSITGTYAGQYIMQGFLDIKMKKWVRNLMTRSIAIVPSLVVSIIGGSSGAGRLIIIASMILSFELPFALIPLLKFSSSRNKMGQCNNSIYIVGFSWTLGFIIIGINVYFLSSKLIGWILHNSLPTYANVLVGVTLFPLMLLYVAAVVYLTFRKDTVKFMSRRELQDIDDTEKAKVANEGGSEEDRVVQSN
;
A
#
# COMPACT_ATOMS: atom_id res chain seq x y z
N MET A 1 18.58 8.66 -65.89
CA MET A 1 17.97 7.69 -64.95
C MET A 1 19.06 6.67 -64.68
N GLU A 2 19.69 6.53 -63.51
CA GLU A 2 19.42 6.95 -62.15
C GLU A 2 20.78 7.26 -61.49
N HIS A 3 20.86 8.38 -60.78
CA HIS A 3 21.96 8.72 -59.90
C HIS A 3 21.34 9.04 -58.53
N ASN A 4 21.77 8.28 -57.52
CA ASN A 4 21.68 8.49 -56.06
C ASN A 4 21.17 7.27 -55.30
N ARG A 5 22.08 6.30 -55.14
CA ARG A 5 22.22 5.56 -53.89
C ARG A 5 22.97 6.47 -52.91
N GLU A 6 22.33 6.80 -51.79
CA GLU A 6 22.91 7.08 -50.46
C GLU A 6 22.02 8.06 -49.70
N THR A 7 21.05 7.53 -48.94
CA THR A 7 20.59 8.03 -47.62
C THR A 7 19.27 7.33 -47.27
N ARG A 8 19.35 6.29 -46.42
CA ARG A 8 18.28 5.90 -45.48
C ARG A 8 18.78 4.75 -44.59
N ALA A 9 19.50 5.15 -43.55
CA ALA A 9 19.56 4.40 -42.31
C ALA A 9 18.58 5.06 -41.32
N VAL A 10 18.01 4.23 -40.44
CA VAL A 10 17.23 4.58 -39.24
C VAL A 10 15.74 4.88 -39.46
N SER A 11 14.90 3.85 -39.27
CA SER A 11 13.70 3.90 -38.41
C SER A 11 13.04 2.51 -38.38
N GLY A 12 13.48 1.65 -37.47
CA GLY A 12 12.73 0.46 -37.06
C GLY A 12 11.94 0.81 -35.81
N LYS A 13 10.66 1.14 -35.96
CA LYS A 13 9.70 1.15 -34.86
C LYS A 13 8.93 -0.16 -34.97
N GLU A 14 9.11 -1.03 -33.98
CA GLU A 14 8.22 -2.15 -33.72
C GLU A 14 6.82 -1.59 -33.44
N GLU A 15 5.89 -1.91 -34.34
CA GLU A 15 4.45 -1.87 -34.07
C GLU A 15 4.18 -2.82 -32.90
N VAL A 16 3.78 -2.23 -31.77
CA VAL A 16 3.26 -2.98 -30.63
C VAL A 16 1.83 -3.33 -31.00
N ASP A 17 1.54 -4.62 -31.17
CA ASP A 17 0.20 -5.16 -31.42
C ASP A 17 -0.82 -4.65 -30.39
N ILE A 18 -1.66 -3.69 -30.82
CA ILE A 18 -2.73 -3.07 -30.03
C ILE A 18 -3.92 -4.03 -29.86
N GLU A 19 -4.01 -5.12 -30.63
CA GLU A 19 -5.15 -6.05 -30.60
C GLU A 19 -5.18 -7.00 -29.39
N ALA A 20 -4.06 -7.23 -28.70
CA ALA A 20 -4.02 -8.20 -27.60
C ALA A 20 -4.61 -7.68 -26.27
N VAL A 21 -4.93 -6.38 -26.17
CA VAL A 21 -5.51 -5.75 -24.96
C VAL A 21 -7.03 -5.50 -25.11
N ALA A 22 -7.56 -5.60 -26.33
CA ALA A 22 -8.99 -5.38 -26.60
C ALA A 22 -9.89 -6.51 -26.09
N GLY A 23 -9.37 -7.74 -25.92
CA GLY A 23 -10.15 -8.92 -25.52
C GLY A 23 -10.65 -8.96 -24.06
N LEU A 24 -10.38 -7.93 -23.25
CA LEU A 24 -10.91 -7.80 -21.88
C LEU A 24 -11.92 -6.64 -21.73
N ARG A 25 -12.25 -5.93 -22.81
CA ARG A 25 -13.25 -4.86 -22.79
C ARG A 25 -14.64 -5.48 -22.79
N GLY A 26 -15.25 -5.50 -21.61
CA GLY A 26 -16.69 -5.71 -21.47
C GLY A 26 -17.44 -4.76 -22.40
N ASP A 27 -18.41 -5.33 -23.09
CA ASP A 27 -19.32 -4.69 -24.03
C ASP A 27 -19.89 -3.38 -23.46
N GLY A 28 -20.04 -2.38 -24.34
CA GLY A 28 -20.32 -1.00 -23.99
C GLY A 28 -21.66 -0.80 -23.29
N SER A 29 -21.66 -0.83 -21.95
CA SER A 29 -22.74 -0.19 -21.19
C SER A 29 -22.48 1.31 -21.17
N GLY A 30 -23.11 2.06 -22.08
CA GLY A 30 -23.08 3.52 -22.10
C GLY A 30 -23.39 4.06 -20.69
N VAL A 31 -22.46 4.86 -20.14
CA VAL A 31 -22.70 5.60 -18.90
C VAL A 31 -23.78 6.62 -19.21
N ASN A 32 -25.03 6.28 -18.86
CA ASN A 32 -26.15 7.18 -19.06
C ASN A 32 -25.92 8.40 -18.15
N SER A 33 -25.64 9.55 -18.77
CA SER A 33 -25.32 10.81 -18.11
C SER A 33 -26.49 11.41 -17.30
N GLN A 34 -27.57 10.65 -17.11
CA GLN A 34 -28.76 10.97 -16.33
C GLN A 34 -28.83 10.30 -14.93
N ASP A 35 -27.93 9.37 -14.57
CA ASP A 35 -28.00 8.75 -13.24
C ASP A 35 -27.68 9.77 -12.12
N PRO A 36 -28.40 9.77 -10.98
CA PRO A 36 -28.13 10.67 -9.87
C PRO A 36 -26.75 10.42 -9.24
N ALA A 37 -26.12 11.48 -8.72
CA ALA A 37 -24.74 11.47 -8.24
C ALA A 37 -24.45 10.38 -7.19
N TRP A 38 -25.42 10.04 -6.34
CA TRP A 38 -25.27 8.98 -5.34
C TRP A 38 -25.17 7.57 -5.96
N LYS A 39 -25.91 7.27 -7.05
CA LYS A 39 -25.79 5.99 -7.76
C LYS A 39 -24.44 5.87 -8.46
N ARG A 40 -23.95 6.98 -9.02
CA ARG A 40 -22.61 7.04 -9.62
C ARG A 40 -21.53 6.84 -8.56
N PHE A 41 -21.67 7.48 -7.40
CA PHE A 41 -20.77 7.29 -6.27
C PHE A 41 -20.75 5.82 -5.82
N LEU A 42 -21.91 5.19 -5.60
CA LEU A 42 -21.99 3.77 -5.22
C LEU A 42 -21.31 2.81 -6.21
N ARG A 43 -21.29 3.14 -7.53
CA ARG A 43 -20.58 2.33 -8.53
C ARG A 43 -19.06 2.42 -8.40
N HIS A 44 -18.54 3.51 -7.84
CA HIS A 44 -17.11 3.74 -7.65
C HIS A 44 -16.58 3.24 -6.30
N ILE A 45 -17.46 2.96 -5.33
CA ILE A 45 -17.07 2.35 -4.04
C ILE A 45 -16.40 0.98 -4.25
N GLY A 46 -15.31 0.76 -3.52
CA GLY A 46 -14.51 -0.47 -3.47
C GLY A 46 -13.01 -0.18 -3.28
N PRO A 47 -12.36 0.51 -4.22
CA PRO A 47 -10.91 0.73 -4.22
C PRO A 47 -10.36 1.40 -2.96
N GLY A 48 -11.04 2.42 -2.43
CA GLY A 48 -10.61 3.14 -1.24
C GLY A 48 -10.64 2.26 0.02
N PHE A 49 -11.67 1.42 0.15
CA PHE A 49 -11.77 0.44 1.26
C PHE A 49 -10.71 -0.66 1.18
N MET A 50 -10.37 -1.10 -0.03
CA MET A 50 -9.28 -2.07 -0.22
C MET A 50 -7.93 -1.47 0.19
N VAL A 51 -7.70 -0.19 -0.10
CA VAL A 51 -6.42 0.46 0.25
C VAL A 51 -6.34 0.79 1.74
N SER A 52 -7.46 1.18 2.37
CA SER A 52 -7.48 1.47 3.82
C SER A 52 -7.15 0.24 4.67
N LEU A 53 -7.33 -0.97 4.16
CA LEU A 53 -7.02 -2.20 4.87
C LEU A 53 -5.57 -2.32 5.31
N ALA A 54 -4.63 -1.89 4.47
CA ALA A 54 -3.24 -2.08 4.81
C ALA A 54 -2.85 -1.20 6.01
N TYR A 55 -3.64 -0.16 6.34
CA TYR A 55 -3.45 0.65 7.55
C TYR A 55 -3.97 -0.03 8.82
N LEU A 56 -4.59 -1.21 8.69
CA LEU A 56 -5.14 -2.05 9.74
C LEU A 56 -4.52 -3.46 9.74
N ASP A 57 -3.40 -3.63 9.05
CA ASP A 57 -2.68 -4.89 8.96
C ASP A 57 -1.94 -5.20 10.28
N PRO A 58 -1.51 -6.46 10.51
CA PRO A 58 -0.84 -6.80 11.76
C PRO A 58 0.44 -5.99 12.03
N GLY A 59 1.13 -5.53 10.98
CA GLY A 59 2.31 -4.67 11.11
C GLY A 59 1.97 -3.32 11.74
N ASN A 60 0.93 -2.64 11.25
CA ASN A 60 0.45 -1.39 11.86
C ASN A 60 -0.17 -1.60 13.24
N LEU A 61 -0.90 -2.71 13.44
CA LEU A 61 -1.44 -3.06 14.75
C LEU A 61 -0.34 -3.17 15.81
N GLU A 62 0.82 -3.76 15.48
CA GLU A 62 1.93 -3.86 16.41
C GLU A 62 2.49 -2.48 16.80
N THR A 63 2.72 -1.60 15.83
CA THR A 63 3.22 -0.24 16.10
C THR A 63 2.22 0.60 16.89
N ASP A 64 0.91 0.44 16.63
CA ASP A 64 -0.15 1.13 17.36
C ASP A 64 -0.24 0.63 18.82
N LEU A 65 -0.15 -0.69 19.02
CA LEU A 65 -0.11 -1.28 20.36
C LEU A 65 1.10 -0.79 21.16
N GLN A 66 2.28 -0.76 20.55
CA GLN A 66 3.51 -0.24 21.18
C GLN A 66 3.42 1.24 21.52
N ALA A 67 2.90 2.06 20.60
CA ALA A 67 2.70 3.49 20.83
C ALA A 67 1.75 3.76 22.01
N GLY A 68 0.66 3.00 22.11
CA GLY A 68 -0.26 3.09 23.25
C GLY A 68 0.38 2.64 24.56
N ALA A 69 1.14 1.55 24.54
CA ALA A 69 1.78 1.01 25.75
C ALA A 69 2.83 1.96 26.32
N ASN A 70 3.66 2.56 25.46
CA ASN A 70 4.76 3.43 25.88
C ASN A 70 4.33 4.87 26.19
N HIS A 71 3.39 5.42 25.42
CA HIS A 71 3.05 6.86 25.45
C HIS A 71 1.57 7.15 25.72
N ARG A 72 0.80 6.13 26.13
CA ARG A 72 -0.64 6.22 26.39
C ARG A 72 -1.43 6.81 25.20
N TYR A 73 -1.82 8.07 25.30
CA TYR A 73 -2.61 8.78 24.28
C TYR A 73 -1.82 9.86 23.55
N GLU A 74 -0.55 10.11 23.93
CA GLU A 74 0.22 11.26 23.44
C GLU A 74 0.53 11.17 21.94
N LEU A 75 0.60 9.96 21.36
CA LEU A 75 0.94 9.76 19.94
C LEU A 75 -0.28 9.72 19.01
N LEU A 76 -1.51 9.88 19.52
CA LEU A 76 -2.74 9.86 18.71
C LEU A 76 -2.76 10.96 17.63
N TRP A 77 -2.25 12.15 17.92
CA TRP A 77 -2.15 13.23 16.93
C TRP A 77 -1.21 12.85 15.76
N VAL A 78 -0.19 12.03 16.00
CA VAL A 78 0.74 11.56 14.95
C VAL A 78 0.00 10.66 13.97
N ILE A 79 -0.86 9.76 14.45
CA ILE A 79 -1.73 8.96 13.57
C ILE A 79 -2.69 9.84 12.79
N LEU A 80 -3.35 10.80 13.44
CA LEU A 80 -4.30 11.67 12.77
C LEU A 80 -3.63 12.40 11.60
N ILE A 81 -2.47 13.01 11.84
CA ILE A 81 -1.70 13.71 10.81
C ILE A 81 -1.18 12.72 9.77
N GLY A 82 -0.66 11.57 10.20
CA GLY A 82 -0.15 10.51 9.32
C GLY A 82 -1.21 9.96 8.36
N LEU A 83 -2.45 9.76 8.82
CA LEU A 83 -3.58 9.32 7.99
C LEU A 83 -4.10 10.42 7.06
N VAL A 84 -4.04 11.69 7.47
CA VAL A 84 -4.30 12.82 6.55
C VAL A 84 -3.24 12.86 5.44
N PHE A 85 -1.98 12.66 5.79
CA PHE A 85 -0.89 12.56 4.82
C PHE A 85 -1.06 11.37 3.89
N ALA A 86 -1.42 10.21 4.44
CA ALA A 86 -1.76 9.04 3.68
C ALA A 86 -2.90 9.32 2.69
N LEU A 87 -3.99 9.94 3.13
CA LEU A 87 -5.12 10.30 2.26
C LEU A 87 -4.67 11.18 1.08
N ILE A 88 -3.82 12.17 1.32
CA ILE A 88 -3.30 13.05 0.27
C ILE A 88 -2.46 12.24 -0.73
N ILE A 89 -1.47 11.48 -0.26
CA ILE A 89 -0.61 10.68 -1.14
C ILE A 89 -1.42 9.62 -1.90
N GLN A 90 -2.37 8.96 -1.24
CA GLN A 90 -3.26 7.98 -1.86
C GLN A 90 -4.17 8.62 -2.91
N SER A 91 -4.66 9.84 -2.66
CA SER A 91 -5.46 10.58 -3.66
C SER A 91 -4.64 10.91 -4.90
N LEU A 92 -3.34 11.21 -4.77
CA LEU A 92 -2.46 11.42 -5.92
C LEU A 92 -2.27 10.15 -6.75
N SER A 93 -2.17 8.99 -6.07
CA SER A 93 -2.07 7.69 -6.72
C SER A 93 -3.35 7.33 -7.47
N ALA A 94 -4.51 7.51 -6.83
CA ALA A 94 -5.82 7.34 -7.46
C ALA A 94 -5.99 8.27 -8.68
N ASN A 95 -5.69 9.55 -8.53
CA ASN A 95 -5.80 10.53 -9.61
C ASN A 95 -4.87 10.19 -10.78
N LEU A 96 -3.64 9.74 -10.49
CA LEU A 96 -2.70 9.31 -11.51
C LEU A 96 -3.28 8.15 -12.34
N GLY A 97 -3.85 7.14 -11.68
CA GLY A 97 -4.50 6.01 -12.35
C GLY A 97 -5.70 6.45 -13.20
N VAL A 98 -6.60 7.28 -12.65
CA VAL A 98 -7.80 7.76 -13.36
C VAL A 98 -7.45 8.58 -14.61
N VAL A 99 -6.47 9.49 -14.50
CA VAL A 99 -6.14 10.44 -15.58
C VAL A 99 -5.30 9.79 -16.67
N THR A 100 -4.29 8.99 -16.29
CA THR A 100 -3.38 8.36 -17.26
C THR A 100 -3.95 7.08 -17.87
N GLY A 101 -4.93 6.45 -17.21
CA GLY A 101 -5.45 5.14 -17.60
C GLY A 101 -4.45 4.00 -17.44
N ARG A 102 -3.34 4.25 -16.75
CA ARG A 102 -2.23 3.32 -16.48
C ARG A 102 -1.88 3.39 -15.00
N HIS A 103 -1.39 2.30 -14.44
CA HIS A 103 -1.00 2.29 -13.04
C HIS A 103 0.47 2.68 -12.85
N LEU A 104 0.86 3.01 -11.62
CA LEU A 104 2.18 3.59 -11.31
C LEU A 104 3.35 2.75 -11.82
N ALA A 105 3.27 1.42 -11.71
CA ALA A 105 4.32 0.51 -12.19
C ALA A 105 4.53 0.58 -13.72
N GLU A 106 3.46 0.69 -14.51
CA GLU A 106 3.54 0.83 -15.97
C GLU A 106 4.20 2.16 -16.38
N LEU A 107 3.88 3.23 -15.63
CA LEU A 107 4.48 4.55 -15.83
C LEU A 107 5.98 4.55 -15.46
N CYS A 108 6.34 3.87 -14.38
CA CYS A 108 7.75 3.68 -14.01
C CYS A 108 8.51 2.91 -15.10
N LYS A 109 7.95 1.79 -15.57
CA LYS A 109 8.56 0.97 -16.62
C LYS A 109 8.83 1.75 -17.91
N SER A 110 7.90 2.61 -18.30
CA SER A 110 7.99 3.34 -19.56
C SER A 110 8.89 4.58 -19.47
N GLU A 111 9.04 5.19 -18.30
CA GLU A 111 9.91 6.36 -18.08
C GLU A 111 11.38 6.02 -17.77
N TYR A 112 11.63 4.90 -17.07
CA TYR A 112 12.96 4.57 -16.56
C TYR A 112 13.77 3.66 -17.50
N PRO A 113 15.10 3.87 -17.62
CA PRO A 113 15.96 3.00 -18.43
C PRO A 113 16.02 1.59 -17.85
N VAL A 114 16.51 0.64 -18.66
CA VAL A 114 16.46 -0.80 -18.36
C VAL A 114 17.02 -1.17 -16.98
N TRP A 115 18.13 -0.57 -16.57
CA TRP A 115 18.72 -0.84 -15.26
C TRP A 115 17.86 -0.32 -14.10
N VAL A 116 17.35 0.90 -14.21
CA VAL A 116 16.55 1.52 -13.14
C VAL A 116 15.19 0.83 -13.03
N LYS A 117 14.55 0.46 -14.14
CA LYS A 117 13.27 -0.28 -14.08
C LYS A 117 13.42 -1.65 -13.41
N ILE A 118 14.53 -2.36 -13.64
CA ILE A 118 14.79 -3.67 -13.00
C ILE A 118 15.04 -3.49 -11.50
N CYS A 119 15.82 -2.47 -11.10
CA CYS A 119 16.02 -2.16 -9.69
C CYS A 119 14.71 -1.78 -8.99
N LEU A 120 13.90 -0.91 -9.60
CA LEU A 120 12.59 -0.51 -9.05
C LEU A 120 11.63 -1.69 -8.94
N TRP A 121 11.64 -2.60 -9.92
CA TRP A 121 10.86 -3.83 -9.85
C TRP A 121 11.30 -4.73 -8.70
N LEU A 122 12.61 -4.99 -8.57
CA LEU A 122 13.14 -5.83 -7.50
C LEU A 122 12.81 -5.26 -6.12
N LEU A 123 12.96 -3.94 -5.95
CA LEU A 123 12.57 -3.26 -4.72
C LEU A 123 11.07 -3.43 -4.47
N ALA A 124 10.21 -3.13 -5.45
CA ALA A 124 8.76 -3.27 -5.30
C ALA A 124 8.28 -4.69 -4.96
N GLU A 125 8.91 -5.73 -5.50
CA GLU A 125 8.65 -7.12 -5.11
C GLU A 125 9.10 -7.40 -3.68
N VAL A 126 10.24 -6.84 -3.25
CA VAL A 126 10.72 -6.92 -1.87
C VAL A 126 9.73 -6.25 -0.91
N ALA A 127 9.09 -5.11 -1.23
CA ALA A 127 7.99 -4.57 -0.41
C ALA A 127 6.85 -5.54 -0.25
N VAL A 128 6.42 -6.15 -1.35
CA VAL A 128 5.25 -7.04 -1.31
C VAL A 128 5.57 -8.24 -0.42
N ILE A 129 6.77 -8.81 -0.56
CA ILE A 129 7.23 -9.91 0.32
C ILE A 129 7.34 -9.44 1.77
N ALA A 130 7.89 -8.25 2.02
CA ALA A 130 8.01 -7.69 3.37
C ALA A 130 6.64 -7.42 4.00
N ALA A 131 5.68 -6.87 3.25
CA ALA A 131 4.31 -6.66 3.71
C ALA A 131 3.57 -7.97 4.00
N ASP A 132 3.84 -9.04 3.24
CA ASP A 132 3.23 -10.35 3.47
C ASP A 132 3.70 -11.02 4.78
N ILE A 133 4.88 -10.67 5.31
CA ILE A 133 5.46 -11.28 6.53
C ILE A 133 4.58 -11.03 7.77
N PRO A 134 4.25 -9.77 8.15
CA PRO A 134 3.36 -9.48 9.27
C PRO A 134 1.99 -10.14 9.14
N GLU A 135 1.46 -10.28 7.92
CA GLU A 135 0.15 -10.89 7.69
C GLU A 135 0.15 -12.39 8.00
N VAL A 136 1.17 -13.10 7.55
CA VAL A 136 1.35 -14.55 7.78
C VAL A 136 1.59 -14.80 9.27
N ILE A 137 2.44 -14.00 9.90
CA ILE A 137 2.75 -14.15 11.33
C ILE A 137 1.56 -13.74 12.21
N GLY A 138 0.87 -12.64 11.89
CA GLY A 138 -0.34 -12.21 12.59
C GLY A 138 -1.45 -13.26 12.52
N THR A 139 -1.65 -13.86 11.34
CA THR A 139 -2.56 -15.01 11.17
C THR A 139 -2.13 -16.20 12.03
N ALA A 140 -0.82 -16.51 12.07
CA ALA A 140 -0.30 -17.59 12.89
C ALA A 140 -0.50 -17.34 14.41
N PHE A 141 -0.30 -16.11 14.87
CA PHE A 141 -0.59 -15.71 16.25
C PHE A 141 -2.09 -15.78 16.57
N ALA A 142 -2.96 -15.41 15.63
CA ALA A 142 -4.40 -15.57 15.81
C ALA A 142 -4.79 -17.05 15.98
N PHE A 143 -4.21 -17.97 15.19
CA PHE A 143 -4.42 -19.41 15.36
C PHE A 143 -3.85 -19.95 16.68
N ASN A 144 -2.68 -19.45 17.09
CA ASN A 144 -2.09 -19.77 18.38
C ASN A 144 -3.02 -19.36 19.52
N LEU A 145 -3.59 -18.17 19.45
CA LEU A 145 -4.45 -17.64 20.49
C LEU A 145 -5.82 -18.33 20.56
N LEU A 146 -6.45 -18.57 19.40
CA LEU A 146 -7.81 -19.12 19.32
C LEU A 146 -7.85 -20.63 19.57
N PHE A 147 -6.86 -21.36 19.05
CA PHE A 147 -6.88 -22.83 19.02
C PHE A 147 -5.69 -23.47 19.74
N ASN A 148 -4.79 -22.69 20.36
CA ASN A 148 -3.54 -23.17 20.98
C ASN A 148 -2.64 -23.94 20.00
N ILE A 149 -2.66 -23.57 18.72
CA ILE A 149 -1.82 -24.17 17.67
C ILE A 149 -0.42 -23.55 17.70
N PRO A 150 0.68 -24.32 17.70
CA PRO A 150 2.04 -23.77 17.61
C PRO A 150 2.22 -22.81 16.41
N VAL A 151 2.96 -21.72 16.61
CA VAL A 151 3.14 -20.64 15.61
C VAL A 151 3.63 -21.17 14.26
N TRP A 152 4.56 -22.14 14.24
CA TRP A 152 5.05 -22.73 12.99
C TRP A 152 3.97 -23.48 12.19
N ILE A 153 3.03 -24.15 12.87
CA ILE A 153 1.86 -24.77 12.23
C ILE A 153 0.91 -23.66 11.75
N GLY A 154 0.72 -22.62 12.57
CA GLY A 154 -0.05 -21.44 12.21
C GLY A 154 0.44 -20.78 10.91
N VAL A 155 1.76 -20.68 10.71
CA VAL A 155 2.39 -20.16 9.48
C VAL A 155 2.07 -21.05 8.27
N LEU A 156 2.10 -22.38 8.41
CA LEU A 156 1.73 -23.31 7.34
C LEU A 156 0.24 -23.22 6.99
N ILE A 157 -0.63 -23.07 8.01
CA ILE A 157 -2.06 -22.87 7.82
C ILE A 157 -2.32 -21.53 7.12
N ALA A 158 -1.64 -20.46 7.55
CA ALA A 158 -1.73 -19.14 6.91
C ALA A 158 -1.29 -19.22 5.44
N GLY A 159 -0.21 -19.94 5.15
CA GLY A 159 0.20 -20.22 3.76
C GLY A 159 -0.89 -20.93 2.97
N SER A 160 -1.53 -21.92 3.58
CA SER A 160 -2.65 -22.66 2.96
C SER A 160 -3.91 -21.80 2.77
N SER A 161 -4.20 -20.88 3.69
CA SER A 161 -5.36 -19.99 3.58
C SER A 161 -5.22 -19.02 2.40
N THR A 162 -3.99 -18.63 2.04
CA THR A 162 -3.77 -17.81 0.84
C THR A 162 -4.12 -18.55 -0.46
N LEU A 163 -3.96 -19.88 -0.50
CA LEU A 163 -4.38 -20.71 -1.64
C LEU A 163 -5.90 -20.78 -1.75
N LEU A 164 -6.59 -20.86 -0.61
CA LEU A 164 -8.06 -20.78 -0.56
C LEU A 164 -8.54 -19.42 -1.10
N LEU A 165 -7.89 -18.36 -0.66
CA LEU A 165 -8.19 -16.98 -1.05
C LEU A 165 -7.94 -16.72 -2.55
N LEU A 166 -6.89 -17.31 -3.11
CA LEU A 166 -6.63 -17.38 -4.55
C LEU A 166 -7.78 -18.04 -5.31
N GLY A 167 -8.38 -19.10 -4.74
CA GLY A 167 -9.59 -19.71 -5.26
C GLY A 167 -10.77 -18.73 -5.29
N LEU A 168 -10.86 -17.85 -4.28
CA LEU A 168 -11.90 -16.84 -4.15
C LEU A 168 -11.75 -15.69 -5.16
N GLN A 169 -10.54 -15.40 -5.65
CA GLN A 169 -10.33 -14.41 -6.72
C GLN A 169 -11.10 -14.73 -8.01
N ARG A 170 -11.45 -16.01 -8.25
CA ARG A 170 -12.28 -16.41 -9.41
C ARG A 170 -13.72 -15.87 -9.36
N TYR A 171 -14.20 -15.43 -8.19
CA TYR A 171 -15.57 -14.96 -8.01
C TYR A 171 -15.79 -13.46 -8.31
N GLY A 172 -14.74 -12.73 -8.71
CA GLY A 172 -14.79 -11.34 -9.17
C GLY A 172 -14.52 -10.31 -8.07
N VAL A 173 -14.03 -9.12 -8.48
CA VAL A 173 -13.53 -8.06 -7.59
C VAL A 173 -14.60 -7.54 -6.62
N ARG A 174 -15.85 -7.36 -7.06
CA ARG A 174 -16.95 -6.86 -6.20
C ARG A 174 -17.25 -7.74 -4.99
N LYS A 175 -17.24 -9.07 -5.17
CA LYS A 175 -17.52 -10.00 -4.05
C LYS A 175 -16.38 -9.98 -3.03
N LEU A 176 -15.17 -9.76 -3.51
CA LEU A 176 -13.99 -9.67 -2.67
C LEU A 176 -13.96 -8.37 -1.87
N GLU A 177 -14.34 -7.24 -2.47
CA GLU A 177 -14.51 -5.96 -1.77
C GLU A 177 -15.54 -6.07 -0.63
N PHE A 178 -16.64 -6.79 -0.87
CA PHE A 178 -17.63 -7.05 0.17
C PHE A 178 -17.07 -7.92 1.31
N LEU A 179 -16.34 -8.99 0.99
CA LEU A 179 -15.67 -9.82 1.99
C LEU A 179 -14.68 -9.00 2.82
N VAL A 180 -13.88 -8.17 2.16
CA VAL A 180 -12.93 -7.26 2.78
C VAL A 180 -13.66 -6.30 3.74
N ALA A 181 -14.71 -5.64 3.28
CA ALA A 181 -15.49 -4.72 4.10
C ALA A 181 -16.10 -5.42 5.34
N LEU A 182 -16.54 -6.68 5.19
CA LEU A 182 -17.01 -7.50 6.30
C LEU A 182 -15.89 -7.78 7.31
N LEU A 183 -14.68 -8.13 6.87
CA LEU A 183 -13.53 -8.36 7.75
C LEU A 183 -13.13 -7.10 8.52
N VAL A 184 -13.13 -5.93 7.87
CA VAL A 184 -12.89 -4.62 8.54
C VAL A 184 -13.96 -4.37 9.59
N PHE A 185 -15.22 -4.59 9.25
CA PHE A 185 -16.32 -4.39 10.17
C PHE A 185 -16.18 -5.28 11.41
N VAL A 186 -15.83 -6.55 11.23
CA VAL A 186 -15.56 -7.49 12.34
C VAL A 186 -14.41 -7.00 13.20
N MET A 187 -13.30 -6.59 12.60
CA MET A 187 -12.13 -6.06 13.32
C MET A 187 -12.47 -4.81 14.12
N ALA A 188 -13.15 -3.84 13.49
CA ALA A 188 -13.58 -2.62 14.13
C ALA A 188 -14.52 -2.93 15.31
N ALA A 189 -15.53 -3.79 15.10
CA ALA A 189 -16.46 -4.19 16.15
C ALA A 189 -15.74 -4.82 17.35
N CYS A 190 -14.73 -5.66 17.10
CA CYS A 190 -13.91 -6.26 18.16
C CYS A 190 -13.20 -5.19 19.01
N PHE A 191 -12.46 -4.26 18.38
CA PHE A 191 -11.73 -3.23 19.12
C PHE A 191 -12.64 -2.21 19.79
N PHE A 192 -13.79 -1.89 19.21
CA PHE A 192 -14.79 -1.04 19.86
C PHE A 192 -15.41 -1.72 21.09
N VAL A 193 -15.66 -3.03 21.03
CA VAL A 193 -16.10 -3.81 22.20
C VAL A 193 -15.04 -3.74 23.29
N GLU A 194 -13.77 -3.99 22.98
CA GLU A 194 -12.66 -3.88 23.95
C GLU A 194 -12.57 -2.46 24.55
N MET A 195 -12.63 -1.43 23.72
CA MET A 195 -12.63 -0.03 24.17
C MET A 195 -13.80 0.28 25.10
N SER A 196 -14.98 -0.29 24.84
CA SER A 196 -16.17 -0.10 25.69
C SER A 196 -16.06 -0.78 27.05
N ILE A 197 -15.29 -1.87 27.14
CA ILE A 197 -15.01 -2.59 28.40
C ILE A 197 -13.97 -1.82 29.21
N VAL A 198 -12.88 -1.39 28.56
CA VAL A 198 -11.74 -0.69 29.18
C VAL A 198 -12.11 0.72 29.64
N LYS A 199 -13.05 1.39 28.96
CA LYS A 199 -13.54 2.75 29.27
C LYS A 199 -12.41 3.78 29.44
N PRO A 200 -11.59 4.02 28.40
CA PRO A 200 -10.54 5.04 28.46
C PRO A 200 -11.14 6.43 28.73
N PRO A 201 -10.46 7.29 29.53
CA PRO A 201 -10.92 8.65 29.80
C PRO A 201 -10.99 9.47 28.50
N ALA A 202 -12.21 9.71 28.01
CA ALA A 202 -12.46 10.39 26.73
C ALA A 202 -11.79 11.77 26.65
N LYS A 203 -11.68 12.49 27.77
CA LYS A 203 -11.00 13.78 27.83
C LYS A 203 -9.51 13.68 27.49
N GLU A 204 -8.83 12.62 27.93
CA GLU A 204 -7.39 12.42 27.67
C GLU A 204 -7.16 11.93 26.24
N VAL A 205 -8.00 11.04 25.73
CA VAL A 205 -7.97 10.58 24.34
C VAL A 205 -8.15 11.76 23.38
N MET A 206 -9.17 12.59 23.59
CA MET A 206 -9.39 13.79 22.78
C MET A 206 -8.24 14.80 22.90
N LYS A 207 -7.65 14.92 24.09
CA LYS A 207 -6.47 15.78 24.29
C LYS A 207 -5.26 15.25 23.52
N GLY A 208 -5.02 13.94 23.54
CA GLY A 208 -3.94 13.29 22.81
C GLY A 208 -4.12 13.35 21.28
N LEU A 209 -5.36 13.38 20.80
CA LEU A 209 -5.69 13.44 19.38
C LEU A 209 -5.43 14.84 18.77
N PHE A 210 -5.67 15.91 19.52
CA PHE A 210 -5.59 17.28 18.99
C PHE A 210 -4.45 18.13 19.55
N ILE A 211 -3.86 17.77 20.70
CA ILE A 211 -2.77 18.54 21.31
C ILE A 211 -1.45 17.82 21.07
N PRO A 212 -0.58 18.32 20.17
CA PRO A 212 0.72 17.72 19.94
C PRO A 212 1.58 17.87 21.20
N ARG A 213 1.91 16.73 21.81
CA ARG A 213 2.85 16.61 22.92
C ARG A 213 3.80 15.47 22.62
N LEU A 214 5.09 15.69 22.84
CA LEU A 214 6.14 14.69 22.73
C LEU A 214 6.95 14.77 24.01
N ASN A 215 6.51 14.05 25.05
CA ASN A 215 7.21 14.04 26.33
C ASN A 215 8.14 12.84 26.39
N GLY A 216 9.45 13.09 26.47
CA GLY A 216 10.46 12.04 26.66
C GLY A 216 11.37 11.82 25.45
N SER A 217 12.51 11.18 25.69
CA SER A 217 13.54 10.92 24.67
C SER A 217 13.15 9.83 23.67
N SER A 218 12.28 8.88 24.05
CA SER A 218 11.78 7.81 23.18
C SER A 218 10.54 8.21 22.36
N ALA A 219 9.77 9.22 22.79
CA ALA A 219 8.54 9.64 22.13
C ALA A 219 8.75 10.06 20.67
N THR A 220 9.86 10.74 20.38
CA THR A 220 10.20 11.12 19.00
C THR A 220 10.51 9.91 18.13
N ALA A 221 11.21 8.90 18.67
CA ALA A 221 11.55 7.69 17.92
C ALA A 221 10.30 6.86 17.59
N ASP A 222 9.38 6.74 18.56
CA ASP A 222 8.13 5.99 18.38
C ASP A 222 7.15 6.74 17.47
N ALA A 223 7.09 8.07 17.54
CA ALA A 223 6.32 8.90 16.59
C ALA A 223 6.82 8.73 15.14
N ILE A 224 8.15 8.69 14.96
CA ILE A 224 8.79 8.47 13.66
C ILE A 224 8.48 7.06 13.15
N ALA A 225 8.58 6.04 14.00
CA ALA A 225 8.27 4.65 13.65
C ALA A 225 6.80 4.50 13.22
N LEU A 226 5.90 5.10 13.97
CA LEU A 226 4.46 5.06 13.73
C LEU A 226 4.08 5.82 12.44
N LEU A 227 4.68 6.98 12.17
CA LEU A 227 4.48 7.68 10.90
C LEU A 227 5.08 6.92 9.69
N GLY A 228 6.20 6.21 9.90
CA GLY A 228 6.81 5.35 8.88
C GLY A 228 5.94 4.14 8.54
N ALA A 229 5.35 3.49 9.54
CA ALA A 229 4.47 2.33 9.37
C ALA A 229 3.21 2.65 8.57
N LEU A 230 2.64 3.86 8.78
CA LEU A 230 1.44 4.29 8.07
C LEU A 230 1.62 4.42 6.55
N VAL A 231 2.82 4.65 6.03
CA VAL A 231 3.00 4.90 4.59
C VAL A 231 3.59 3.67 3.90
N MET A 232 2.71 2.81 3.38
CA MET A 232 3.10 1.57 2.69
C MET A 232 3.32 1.78 1.18
N PRO A 233 4.50 1.43 0.62
CA PRO A 233 4.82 1.66 -0.79
C PRO A 233 3.97 0.84 -1.77
N HIS A 234 3.77 -0.46 -1.50
CA HIS A 234 2.97 -1.34 -2.37
C HIS A 234 1.52 -0.86 -2.53
N ASN A 235 0.98 -0.19 -1.50
CA ASN A 235 -0.36 0.40 -1.54
C ASN A 235 -0.46 1.55 -2.54
N LEU A 236 0.62 2.29 -2.79
CA LEU A 236 0.65 3.33 -3.81
C LEU A 236 0.48 2.72 -5.20
N PHE A 237 1.13 1.59 -5.48
CA PHE A 237 0.94 0.87 -6.73
C PHE A 237 -0.48 0.29 -6.82
N LEU A 238 -0.96 -0.34 -5.75
CA LEU A 238 -2.27 -0.96 -5.69
C LEU A 238 -3.39 0.04 -5.95
N HIS A 239 -3.38 1.21 -5.30
CA HIS A 239 -4.46 2.19 -5.44
C HIS A 239 -4.56 2.73 -6.88
N SER A 240 -3.42 3.06 -7.50
CA SER A 240 -3.38 3.50 -8.91
C SER A 240 -3.91 2.45 -9.88
N ALA A 241 -3.86 1.17 -9.52
CA ALA A 241 -4.36 0.07 -10.35
C ALA A 241 -5.84 -0.26 -10.08
N LEU A 242 -6.28 -0.22 -8.82
CA LEU A 242 -7.66 -0.55 -8.46
C LEU A 242 -8.67 0.45 -9.03
N VAL A 243 -8.31 1.72 -9.13
CA VAL A 243 -9.18 2.74 -9.76
C VAL A 243 -9.45 2.47 -11.24
N LEU A 244 -8.57 1.75 -11.93
CA LEU A 244 -8.75 1.34 -13.33
C LEU A 244 -9.80 0.25 -13.52
N SER A 245 -10.21 -0.43 -12.44
CA SER A 245 -11.30 -1.42 -12.48
C SER A 245 -12.68 -0.79 -12.66
N ARG A 246 -12.77 0.55 -12.59
CA ARG A 246 -14.02 1.30 -12.72
C ARG A 246 -14.11 1.99 -14.07
N ASP A 247 -15.29 1.91 -14.69
CA ASP A 247 -15.59 2.59 -15.94
C ASP A 247 -15.71 4.10 -15.72
N THR A 248 -14.58 4.80 -15.81
CA THR A 248 -14.53 6.26 -15.74
C THR A 248 -14.69 6.86 -17.15
N PRO A 249 -15.67 7.75 -17.37
CA PRO A 249 -15.82 8.43 -18.66
C PRO A 249 -14.56 9.22 -19.01
N ALA A 250 -14.07 9.13 -20.26
CA ALA A 250 -12.87 9.84 -20.70
C ALA A 250 -13.03 11.37 -20.82
N SER A 251 -14.21 11.92 -20.51
CA SER A 251 -14.42 13.37 -20.48
C SER A 251 -13.72 14.01 -19.29
N VAL A 252 -13.22 15.25 -19.45
CA VAL A 252 -12.54 15.99 -18.37
C VAL A 252 -13.42 16.16 -17.14
N ARG A 253 -14.72 16.41 -17.33
CA ARG A 253 -15.70 16.46 -16.24
C ARG A 253 -15.86 15.10 -15.56
N GLY A 254 -15.99 14.03 -16.34
CA GLY A 254 -16.10 12.66 -15.81
C GLY A 254 -14.88 12.21 -15.02
N MET A 255 -13.67 12.52 -15.51
CA MET A 255 -12.42 12.23 -14.78
C MET A 255 -12.34 13.02 -13.47
N ASN A 256 -12.69 14.31 -13.47
CA ASN A 256 -12.68 15.13 -12.25
C ASN A 256 -13.72 14.66 -11.22
N ASP A 257 -14.91 14.25 -11.68
CA ASP A 257 -15.94 13.67 -10.81
C ASP A 257 -15.48 12.33 -10.22
N ALA A 258 -14.83 11.48 -11.03
CA ALA A 258 -14.26 10.21 -10.55
C ALA A 258 -13.17 10.43 -9.50
N CYS A 259 -12.24 11.37 -9.73
CA CYS A 259 -11.22 11.74 -8.75
C CYS A 259 -11.84 12.22 -7.43
N ARG A 260 -12.91 13.02 -7.48
CA ARG A 260 -13.64 13.46 -6.28
C ARG A 260 -14.33 12.31 -5.55
N PHE A 261 -14.92 11.37 -6.28
CA PHE A 261 -15.54 10.19 -5.68
C PHE A 261 -14.51 9.30 -4.98
N PHE A 262 -13.36 9.02 -5.62
CA PHE A 262 -12.29 8.23 -4.99
C PHE A 262 -11.66 8.93 -3.79
N LEU A 263 -11.53 10.27 -3.83
CA LEU A 263 -11.07 11.04 -2.67
C LEU A 263 -12.04 10.90 -1.49
N PHE A 264 -13.34 11.07 -1.74
CA PHE A 264 -14.36 10.97 -0.68
C PHE A 264 -14.48 9.56 -0.12
N GLU A 265 -14.45 8.55 -0.99
CA GLU A 265 -14.44 7.14 -0.59
C GLU A 265 -13.21 6.79 0.26
N SER A 266 -12.00 7.14 -0.22
CA SER A 266 -10.76 6.91 0.53
C SER A 266 -10.75 7.67 1.85
N GLY A 267 -11.34 8.86 1.90
CA GLY A 267 -11.50 9.65 3.11
C GLY A 267 -12.38 8.95 4.15
N ILE A 268 -13.52 8.39 3.73
CA ILE A 268 -14.39 7.58 4.63
C ILE A 268 -13.64 6.34 5.12
N ALA A 269 -12.97 5.63 4.20
CA ALA A 269 -12.27 4.38 4.53
C ALA A 269 -11.12 4.61 5.52
N LEU A 270 -10.29 5.63 5.29
CA LEU A 270 -9.21 6.01 6.21
C LEU A 270 -9.74 6.63 7.52
N PHE A 271 -10.91 7.25 7.51
CA PHE A 271 -11.56 7.69 8.75
C PHE A 271 -12.00 6.50 9.61
N VAL A 272 -12.53 5.44 9.00
CA VAL A 272 -12.81 4.18 9.72
C VAL A 272 -11.52 3.59 10.27
N ALA A 273 -10.44 3.57 9.48
CA ALA A 273 -9.13 3.09 9.95
C ALA A 273 -8.62 3.92 11.14
N LEU A 274 -8.72 5.25 11.08
CA LEU A 274 -8.37 6.14 12.20
C LEU A 274 -9.12 5.77 13.48
N LEU A 275 -10.42 5.50 13.41
CA LEU A 275 -11.21 5.14 14.58
C LEU A 275 -10.73 3.81 15.20
N VAL A 276 -10.36 2.84 14.37
CA VAL A 276 -9.80 1.57 14.83
C VAL A 276 -8.44 1.78 15.49
N ASN A 277 -7.55 2.57 14.89
CA ASN A 277 -6.24 2.89 15.46
C ASN A 277 -6.36 3.62 16.81
N ILE A 278 -7.30 4.57 16.92
CA ILE A 278 -7.63 5.24 18.19
C ILE A 278 -8.08 4.21 19.23
N ALA A 279 -8.95 3.27 18.86
CA ALA A 279 -9.41 2.23 19.77
C ALA A 279 -8.25 1.34 20.27
N ILE A 280 -7.37 0.90 19.37
CA ILE A 280 -6.22 0.04 19.68
C ILE A 280 -5.26 0.74 20.65
N ILE A 281 -4.83 1.97 20.32
CA ILE A 281 -3.93 2.75 21.19
C ILE A 281 -4.58 3.03 22.53
N SER A 282 -5.86 3.37 22.54
CA SER A 282 -6.55 3.70 23.78
C SER A 282 -6.68 2.48 24.70
N VAL A 283 -6.97 1.30 24.13
CA VAL A 283 -7.01 0.03 24.86
C VAL A 283 -5.62 -0.29 25.42
N SER A 284 -4.59 -0.32 24.57
CA SER A 284 -3.22 -0.63 25.00
C SER A 284 -2.72 0.33 26.08
N GLY A 285 -2.90 1.63 25.88
CA GLY A 285 -2.45 2.66 26.83
C GLY A 285 -3.20 2.68 28.15
N THR A 286 -4.47 2.28 28.17
CA THR A 286 -5.20 2.14 29.44
C THR A 286 -4.77 0.86 30.17
N VAL A 287 -4.64 -0.26 29.46
CA VAL A 287 -4.30 -1.55 30.05
C VAL A 287 -2.87 -1.51 30.61
N CYS A 288 -1.89 -1.05 29.84
CA CYS A 288 -0.49 -0.97 30.28
C CYS A 288 -0.25 0.04 31.41
N ASN A 289 -1.20 0.94 31.65
CA ASN A 289 -1.12 1.93 32.71
C ASN A 289 -2.06 1.65 33.90
N ALA A 290 -2.73 0.49 33.92
CA ALA A 290 -3.55 0.13 35.06
C ALA A 290 -2.66 -0.15 36.29
N GLY A 291 -2.99 0.42 37.45
CA GLY A 291 -2.18 0.32 38.67
C GLY A 291 -2.07 -1.09 39.28
N ASN A 292 -2.75 -2.08 38.70
CA ASN A 292 -2.86 -3.45 39.22
C ASN A 292 -2.09 -4.49 38.36
N LEU A 293 -1.14 -4.06 37.52
CA LEU A 293 -0.35 -5.00 36.72
C LEU A 293 0.68 -5.75 37.57
N SER A 294 0.86 -7.04 37.27
CA SER A 294 1.99 -7.79 37.78
C SER A 294 3.30 -7.20 37.24
N PRO A 295 4.42 -7.30 37.97
CA PRO A 295 5.71 -6.79 37.49
C PRO A 295 6.17 -7.43 36.17
N GLU A 296 5.74 -8.67 35.88
CA GLU A 296 6.00 -9.33 34.60
C GLU A 296 5.16 -8.74 33.45
N ASP A 297 3.88 -8.43 33.69
CA ASP A 297 3.02 -7.82 32.68
C ASP A 297 3.40 -6.35 32.42
N ALA A 298 3.87 -5.64 33.45
CA ALA A 298 4.43 -4.29 33.30
C ALA A 298 5.71 -4.28 32.44
N ALA A 299 6.56 -5.31 32.55
CA ALA A 299 7.75 -5.44 31.70
C ALA A 299 7.40 -5.71 30.23
N LYS A 300 6.30 -6.44 29.96
CA LYS A 300 5.81 -6.70 28.59
C LYS A 300 5.28 -5.45 27.89
N CYS A 301 4.85 -4.43 28.63
CA CYS A 301 4.38 -3.17 28.05
C CYS A 301 5.49 -2.36 27.35
N GLY A 302 6.76 -2.54 27.74
CA GLY A 302 7.88 -1.83 27.10
C GLY A 302 8.27 -2.35 25.71
N ASP A 303 7.91 -3.60 25.39
CA ASP A 303 8.15 -4.23 24.09
C ASP A 303 6.91 -5.07 23.69
N LEU A 304 5.79 -4.36 23.53
CA LEU A 304 4.50 -5.00 23.30
C LEU A 304 4.44 -5.55 21.86
N THR A 305 4.53 -6.87 21.73
CA THR A 305 4.35 -7.57 20.44
C THR A 305 2.91 -8.07 20.29
N LEU A 306 2.53 -8.47 19.07
CA LEU A 306 1.21 -9.08 18.79
C LEU A 306 0.94 -10.36 19.62
N ASP A 307 1.99 -11.10 19.98
CA ASP A 307 1.89 -12.29 20.83
C ASP A 307 1.62 -11.86 22.29
N SER A 308 2.45 -10.96 22.83
CA SER A 308 2.37 -10.48 24.21
C SER A 308 1.08 -9.72 24.53
N SER A 309 0.54 -8.98 23.56
CA SER A 309 -0.72 -8.22 23.72
C SER A 309 -1.90 -9.13 24.04
N SER A 310 -1.93 -10.33 23.47
CA SER A 310 -3.01 -11.28 23.70
C SER A 310 -3.04 -11.82 25.14
N PHE A 311 -1.87 -12.10 25.71
CA PHE A 311 -1.73 -12.52 27.11
C PHE A 311 -2.08 -11.38 28.05
N LEU A 312 -1.67 -10.17 27.73
CA LEU A 312 -1.96 -8.97 28.50
C LEU A 312 -3.46 -8.66 28.52
N LEU A 313 -4.14 -8.73 27.37
CA LEU A 313 -5.60 -8.61 27.29
C LEU A 313 -6.30 -9.75 28.05
N LYS A 314 -5.82 -10.99 27.92
CA LYS A 314 -6.38 -12.14 28.66
C LYS A 314 -6.29 -11.96 30.18
N ASN A 315 -5.16 -11.46 30.67
CA ASN A 315 -4.91 -11.30 32.10
C ASN A 315 -5.73 -10.16 32.71
N VAL A 316 -5.93 -9.07 31.96
CA VAL A 316 -6.60 -7.86 32.47
C VAL A 316 -8.12 -7.87 32.21
N LEU A 317 -8.55 -8.32 31.04
CA LEU A 317 -9.95 -8.26 30.58
C LEU A 317 -10.63 -9.63 30.53
N GLY A 318 -9.86 -10.70 30.77
CA GLY A 318 -10.35 -12.07 30.82
C GLY A 318 -10.32 -12.79 29.47
N ARG A 319 -10.75 -14.06 29.48
CA ARG A 319 -10.64 -14.96 28.33
C ARG A 319 -11.46 -14.50 27.11
N SER A 320 -12.59 -13.85 27.32
CA SER A 320 -13.45 -13.37 26.23
C SER A 320 -12.74 -12.32 25.37
N SER A 321 -11.99 -11.41 26.00
CA SER A 321 -11.25 -10.35 25.31
C SER A 321 -10.11 -10.90 24.44
N ALA A 322 -9.40 -11.91 24.94
CA ALA A 322 -8.38 -12.60 24.16
C ALA A 322 -8.95 -13.28 22.90
N ILE A 323 -10.17 -13.84 22.98
CA ILE A 323 -10.84 -14.43 21.81
C ILE A 323 -11.24 -13.34 20.81
N VAL A 324 -11.80 -12.23 21.29
CA VAL A 324 -12.18 -11.08 20.46
C VAL A 324 -10.95 -10.51 19.73
N TYR A 325 -9.83 -10.34 20.43
CA TYR A 325 -8.56 -9.92 19.83
C TYR A 325 -8.05 -10.92 18.79
N GLY A 326 -8.12 -12.23 19.08
CA GLY A 326 -7.72 -13.27 18.12
C GLY A 326 -8.55 -13.26 16.85
N VAL A 327 -9.87 -13.03 16.95
CA VAL A 327 -10.75 -12.89 15.77
C VAL A 327 -10.41 -11.63 14.99
N ALA A 328 -10.14 -10.50 15.66
CA ALA A 328 -9.73 -9.26 15.01
C ALA A 328 -8.39 -9.43 14.27
N LEU A 329 -7.40 -10.07 14.89
CA LEU A 329 -6.09 -10.33 14.30
C LEU A 329 -6.18 -11.28 13.10
N LEU A 330 -7.05 -12.30 13.18
CA LEU A 330 -7.33 -13.18 12.05
C LEU A 330 -7.97 -12.41 10.89
N ALA A 331 -8.96 -11.57 11.17
CA ALA A 331 -9.61 -10.74 10.15
C ALA A 331 -8.63 -9.75 9.50
N SER A 332 -7.72 -9.17 10.28
CA SER A 332 -6.63 -8.30 9.80
C SER A 332 -5.68 -9.05 8.86
N GLY A 333 -5.12 -10.19 9.32
CA GLY A 333 -4.17 -10.97 8.51
C GLY A 333 -4.78 -11.50 7.20
N GLN A 334 -6.04 -11.95 7.22
CA GLN A 334 -6.72 -12.43 6.02
C GLN A 334 -7.08 -11.30 5.05
N SER A 335 -7.51 -10.15 5.55
CA SER A 335 -7.89 -9.02 4.69
C SER A 335 -6.66 -8.39 4.02
N SER A 336 -5.56 -8.20 4.75
CA SER A 336 -4.30 -7.70 4.18
C SER A 336 -3.69 -8.69 3.17
N SER A 337 -3.84 -10.01 3.42
CA SER A 337 -3.39 -11.03 2.46
C SER A 337 -4.04 -10.91 1.08
N ILE A 338 -5.27 -10.40 1.04
CA ILE A 338 -5.93 -10.09 -0.23
C ILE A 338 -5.17 -8.96 -0.92
N THR A 339 -4.98 -7.83 -0.24
CA THR A 339 -4.40 -6.62 -0.83
C THR A 339 -2.95 -6.80 -1.24
N GLY A 340 -2.13 -7.47 -0.42
CA GLY A 340 -0.74 -7.79 -0.74
C GLY A 340 -0.62 -8.60 -2.03
N THR A 341 -1.49 -9.61 -2.21
CA THR A 341 -1.50 -10.36 -3.48
C THR A 341 -1.84 -9.47 -4.67
N TYR A 342 -2.89 -8.64 -4.62
CA TYR A 342 -3.20 -7.73 -5.72
C TYR A 342 -2.07 -6.74 -6.01
N ALA A 343 -1.42 -6.20 -4.98
CA ALA A 343 -0.31 -5.27 -5.16
C ALA A 343 0.83 -5.94 -5.94
N GLY A 344 1.26 -7.14 -5.52
CA GLY A 344 2.25 -7.94 -6.26
C GLY A 344 1.78 -8.31 -7.67
N GLN A 345 0.48 -8.53 -7.85
CA GLN A 345 -0.07 -8.81 -9.18
C GLN A 345 0.11 -7.64 -10.15
N TYR A 346 -0.19 -6.42 -9.72
CA TYR A 346 -0.05 -5.22 -10.55
C TYR A 346 1.42 -4.79 -10.70
N ILE A 347 2.25 -4.92 -9.66
CA ILE A 347 3.68 -4.62 -9.71
C ILE A 347 4.37 -5.50 -10.76
N MET A 348 4.20 -6.82 -10.67
CA MET A 348 4.82 -7.77 -11.60
C MET A 348 4.36 -7.53 -13.06
N GLN A 349 3.05 -7.33 -13.27
CA GLN A 349 2.50 -7.07 -14.61
C GLN A 349 3.02 -5.75 -15.18
N GLY A 350 2.98 -4.67 -14.39
CA GLY A 350 3.38 -3.35 -14.85
C GLY A 350 4.87 -3.21 -15.14
N PHE A 351 5.74 -3.91 -14.41
CA PHE A 351 7.19 -3.82 -14.62
C PHE A 351 7.74 -4.81 -15.65
N LEU A 352 7.24 -6.05 -15.69
CA LEU A 352 7.86 -7.11 -16.50
C LEU A 352 7.03 -7.58 -17.71
N ASP A 353 5.78 -7.15 -17.91
CA ASP A 353 4.84 -7.71 -18.93
C ASP A 353 4.77 -9.25 -18.97
N ILE A 354 5.23 -9.94 -17.92
CA ILE A 354 5.24 -11.40 -17.92
C ILE A 354 3.80 -11.88 -17.73
N LYS A 355 3.26 -12.54 -18.75
CA LYS A 355 1.96 -13.20 -18.71
C LYS A 355 2.05 -14.53 -17.94
N MET A 356 2.31 -14.48 -16.64
CA MET A 356 2.19 -15.65 -15.74
C MET A 356 0.74 -15.88 -15.33
N LYS A 357 0.36 -17.15 -15.18
CA LYS A 357 -0.93 -17.52 -14.58
C LYS A 357 -0.98 -16.94 -13.16
N LYS A 358 -2.05 -16.21 -12.83
CA LYS A 358 -2.22 -15.49 -11.55
C LYS A 358 -1.93 -16.37 -10.31
N TRP A 359 -2.37 -17.63 -10.35
CA TRP A 359 -2.16 -18.60 -9.27
C TRP A 359 -0.69 -18.97 -9.06
N VAL A 360 0.08 -19.17 -10.14
CA VAL A 360 1.51 -19.53 -10.04
C VAL A 360 2.31 -18.38 -9.44
N ARG A 361 2.01 -17.15 -9.85
CA ARG A 361 2.66 -15.95 -9.31
C ARG A 361 2.39 -15.79 -7.81
N ASN A 362 1.12 -15.79 -7.40
CA ASN A 362 0.80 -15.64 -5.99
C ASN A 362 1.37 -16.78 -5.14
N LEU A 363 1.38 -18.02 -5.65
CA LEU A 363 2.02 -19.14 -4.96
C LEU A 363 3.53 -18.90 -4.80
N MET A 364 4.20 -18.37 -5.83
CA MET A 364 5.62 -18.04 -5.76
C MET A 364 5.91 -16.94 -4.75
N THR A 365 5.26 -15.78 -4.84
CA THR A 365 5.50 -14.65 -3.92
C THR A 365 5.18 -15.04 -2.48
N ARG A 366 4.10 -15.79 -2.25
CA ARG A 366 3.77 -16.29 -0.92
C ARG A 366 4.74 -17.34 -0.42
N SER A 367 5.22 -18.26 -1.27
CA SER A 367 6.24 -19.23 -0.85
C SER A 367 7.52 -18.51 -0.41
N ILE A 368 7.91 -17.45 -1.11
CA ILE A 368 9.08 -16.63 -0.75
C ILE A 368 8.86 -15.89 0.58
N ALA A 369 7.64 -15.43 0.89
CA ALA A 369 7.33 -14.81 2.18
C ALA A 369 7.18 -15.83 3.34
N ILE A 370 6.61 -17.00 3.07
CA ILE A 370 6.34 -18.05 4.08
C ILE A 370 7.64 -18.70 4.54
N VAL A 371 8.60 -18.93 3.63
CA VAL A 371 9.84 -19.66 3.97
C VAL A 371 10.65 -18.97 5.08
N PRO A 372 10.97 -17.65 5.00
CA PRO A 372 11.63 -16.93 6.09
C PRO A 372 10.81 -16.96 7.38
N SER A 373 9.49 -16.73 7.31
CA SER A 373 8.63 -16.75 8.50
C SER A 373 8.59 -18.13 9.15
N LEU A 374 8.59 -19.21 8.37
CA LEU A 374 8.60 -20.58 8.87
C LEU A 374 9.94 -20.91 9.54
N VAL A 375 11.07 -20.59 8.89
CA VAL A 375 12.41 -20.82 9.45
C VAL A 375 12.59 -20.09 10.77
N VAL A 376 12.24 -18.80 10.81
CA VAL A 376 12.35 -17.99 12.03
C VAL A 376 11.38 -18.48 13.12
N SER A 377 10.17 -18.91 12.76
CA SER A 377 9.20 -19.45 13.74
C SER A 377 9.63 -20.80 14.32
N ILE A 378 10.31 -21.65 13.54
CA ILE A 378 10.85 -22.94 14.02
C ILE A 378 12.02 -22.72 14.97
N ILE A 379 12.95 -21.82 14.62
CA ILE A 379 14.17 -21.59 15.40
C ILE A 379 13.91 -20.70 16.62
N GLY A 380 13.20 -19.58 16.43
CA GLY A 380 13.04 -18.51 17.42
C GLY A 380 11.68 -18.47 18.10
N GLY A 381 10.74 -19.35 17.75
CA GLY A 381 9.39 -19.35 18.32
C GLY A 381 8.63 -18.04 18.09
N SER A 382 7.75 -17.66 19.03
CA SER A 382 6.95 -16.44 18.93
C SER A 382 7.79 -15.16 19.00
N SER A 383 8.84 -15.14 19.82
CA SER A 383 9.75 -13.99 19.93
C SER A 383 10.52 -13.74 18.63
N GLY A 384 11.01 -14.80 17.99
CA GLY A 384 11.65 -14.69 16.67
C GLY A 384 10.69 -14.16 15.60
N ALA A 385 9.46 -14.67 15.60
CA ALA A 385 8.43 -14.23 14.66
C ALA A 385 8.07 -12.74 14.84
N GLY A 386 7.90 -12.26 16.08
CA GLY A 386 7.69 -10.82 16.36
C GLY A 386 8.84 -9.94 15.87
N ARG A 387 10.10 -10.36 16.09
CA ARG A 387 11.27 -9.63 15.56
C ARG A 387 11.27 -9.56 14.03
N LEU A 388 10.75 -10.59 13.35
CA LEU A 388 10.67 -10.59 11.90
C LEU A 388 9.65 -9.55 11.37
N ILE A 389 8.58 -9.28 12.12
CA ILE A 389 7.63 -8.20 11.81
C ILE A 389 8.33 -6.85 11.82
N ILE A 390 9.11 -6.58 12.86
CA ILE A 390 9.87 -5.32 12.97
C ILE A 390 10.86 -5.17 11.80
N ILE A 391 11.56 -6.25 11.43
CA ILE A 391 12.48 -6.26 10.27
C ILE A 391 11.72 -5.98 8.96
N ALA A 392 10.56 -6.59 8.78
CA ALA A 392 9.73 -6.35 7.60
C ALA A 392 9.29 -4.88 7.49
N SER A 393 8.89 -4.25 8.59
CA SER A 393 8.56 -2.82 8.62
C SER A 393 9.76 -1.94 8.27
N MET A 394 10.98 -2.31 8.71
CA MET A 394 12.20 -1.59 8.32
C MET A 394 12.49 -1.68 6.81
N ILE A 395 12.23 -2.83 6.19
CA ILE A 395 12.37 -3.01 4.74
C ILE A 395 11.37 -2.11 4.00
N LEU A 396 10.12 -2.04 4.46
CA LEU A 396 9.11 -1.14 3.88
C LEU A 396 9.51 0.34 3.97
N SER A 397 10.05 0.77 5.12
CA SER A 397 10.58 2.12 5.30
C SER A 397 11.73 2.45 4.34
N PHE A 398 12.62 1.50 4.07
CA PHE A 398 13.71 1.66 3.10
C PHE A 398 13.18 1.82 1.68
N GLU A 399 12.12 1.09 1.32
CA GLU A 399 11.60 1.15 -0.04
C GLU A 399 10.80 2.41 -0.34
N LEU A 400 10.12 2.96 0.67
CA LEU A 400 9.13 4.02 0.49
C LEU A 400 9.53 5.15 -0.48
N PRO A 401 10.76 5.71 -0.45
CA PRO A 401 11.15 6.77 -1.39
C PRO A 401 11.10 6.34 -2.86
N PHE A 402 11.38 5.07 -3.16
CA PHE A 402 11.41 4.53 -4.52
C PHE A 402 10.00 4.40 -5.13
N ALA A 403 8.95 4.31 -4.31
CA ALA A 403 7.56 4.36 -4.75
C ALA A 403 7.00 5.80 -4.73
N LEU A 404 7.33 6.56 -3.68
CA LEU A 404 6.79 7.89 -3.43
C LEU A 404 7.33 8.95 -4.40
N ILE A 405 8.63 8.92 -4.73
CA ILE A 405 9.23 9.91 -5.64
C ILE A 405 8.64 9.82 -7.05
N PRO A 406 8.57 8.63 -7.70
CA PRO A 406 7.93 8.51 -9.01
C PRO A 406 6.48 8.98 -8.98
N LEU A 407 5.72 8.64 -7.94
CA LEU A 407 4.34 9.09 -7.79
C LEU A 407 4.24 10.61 -7.76
N LEU A 408 5.00 11.28 -6.88
CA LEU A 408 4.98 12.74 -6.75
C LEU A 408 5.38 13.41 -8.07
N LYS A 409 6.41 12.88 -8.73
CA LYS A 409 6.90 13.42 -9.99
C LYS A 409 5.89 13.28 -11.13
N PHE A 410 5.29 12.10 -11.27
CA PHE A 410 4.34 11.84 -12.35
C PHE A 410 3.02 12.58 -12.14
N SER A 411 2.55 12.67 -10.89
CA SER A 411 1.36 13.42 -10.51
C SER A 411 1.56 14.95 -10.59
N SER A 412 2.81 15.43 -10.58
CA SER A 412 3.15 16.85 -10.74
C SER A 412 3.43 17.26 -12.20
N SER A 413 3.60 16.28 -13.09
CA SER A 413 4.04 16.53 -14.47
C SER A 413 2.85 16.86 -15.37
N ARG A 414 2.83 18.09 -15.91
CA ARG A 414 1.82 18.53 -16.88
C ARG A 414 1.83 17.68 -18.16
N ASN A 415 2.99 17.11 -18.50
CA ASN A 415 3.14 16.21 -19.66
C ASN A 415 2.47 14.84 -19.47
N LYS A 416 2.14 14.46 -18.23
CA LYS A 416 1.53 13.15 -17.91
C LYS A 416 0.07 13.30 -17.49
N MET A 417 -0.23 14.32 -16.71
CA MET A 417 -1.58 14.62 -16.23
C MET A 417 -2.43 15.41 -17.24
N GLY A 418 -1.80 16.00 -18.26
CA GLY A 418 -2.48 16.75 -19.32
C GLY A 418 -3.35 17.90 -18.77
N GLN A 419 -4.61 17.94 -19.20
CA GLN A 419 -5.59 18.97 -18.81
C GLN A 419 -6.12 18.79 -17.38
N CYS A 420 -6.03 17.58 -16.80
CA CYS A 420 -6.42 17.28 -15.42
C CYS A 420 -5.26 17.46 -14.44
N ASN A 421 -4.38 18.44 -14.69
CA ASN A 421 -3.21 18.67 -13.84
C ASN A 421 -3.59 19.15 -12.43
N ASN A 422 -2.80 18.73 -11.44
CA ASN A 422 -2.95 19.20 -10.08
C ASN A 422 -2.64 20.70 -9.96
N SER A 423 -3.31 21.36 -9.02
CA SER A 423 -3.01 22.76 -8.68
C SER A 423 -1.60 22.89 -8.12
N ILE A 424 -0.94 24.02 -8.40
CA ILE A 424 0.44 24.29 -7.94
C ILE A 424 0.57 24.20 -6.41
N TYR A 425 -0.48 24.55 -5.67
CA TYR A 425 -0.53 24.44 -4.22
C TYR A 425 -0.50 22.98 -3.75
N ILE A 426 -1.27 22.10 -4.40
CA ILE A 426 -1.30 20.66 -4.09
C ILE A 426 0.05 20.04 -4.41
N VAL A 427 0.65 20.40 -5.55
CA VAL A 427 1.98 19.95 -5.95
C VAL A 427 3.03 20.37 -4.91
N GLY A 428 3.11 21.66 -4.56
CA GLY A 428 4.07 22.16 -3.58
C GLY A 428 3.90 21.51 -2.20
N PHE A 429 2.66 21.38 -1.73
CA PHE A 429 2.35 20.72 -0.47
C PHE A 429 2.74 19.23 -0.47
N SER A 430 2.41 18.50 -1.54
CA SER A 430 2.69 17.07 -1.65
C SER A 430 4.18 16.77 -1.75
N TRP A 431 4.96 17.62 -2.43
CA TRP A 431 6.42 17.50 -2.44
C TRP A 431 7.04 17.80 -1.08
N THR A 432 6.56 18.83 -0.39
CA THR A 432 7.02 19.17 0.98
C THR A 432 6.76 18.00 1.92
N LEU A 433 5.55 17.45 1.87
CA LEU A 433 5.17 16.27 2.62
C LEU A 433 6.02 15.04 2.27
N GLY A 434 6.25 14.81 0.97
CA GLY A 434 7.10 13.73 0.48
C GLY A 434 8.53 13.82 1.03
N PHE A 435 9.14 15.00 0.99
CA PHE A 435 10.47 15.21 1.56
C PHE A 435 10.51 15.00 3.07
N ILE A 436 9.47 15.42 3.80
CA ILE A 436 9.37 15.16 5.25
C ILE A 436 9.33 13.65 5.52
N ILE A 437 8.46 12.90 4.83
CA ILE A 437 8.32 11.45 5.00
C ILE A 437 9.63 10.73 4.65
N ILE A 438 10.26 11.10 3.53
CA ILE A 438 11.55 10.52 3.12
C ILE A 438 12.62 10.83 4.18
N GLY A 439 12.71 12.08 4.65
CA GLY A 439 13.66 12.48 5.69
C GLY A 439 13.49 11.71 7.00
N ILE A 440 12.24 11.55 7.44
CA ILE A 440 11.87 10.76 8.62
C ILE A 440 12.30 9.29 8.45
N ASN A 441 12.04 8.68 7.30
CA ASN A 441 12.42 7.28 7.03
C ASN A 441 13.95 7.11 6.95
N VAL A 442 14.66 8.04 6.31
CA VAL A 442 16.14 8.02 6.26
C VAL A 442 16.74 8.15 7.66
N TYR A 443 16.19 9.04 8.49
CA TYR A 443 16.61 9.20 9.87
C TYR A 443 16.31 7.95 10.72
N PHE A 444 15.11 7.39 10.59
CA PHE A 444 14.71 6.17 11.27
C PHE A 444 15.64 5.00 10.93
N LEU A 445 15.90 4.78 9.65
CA LEU A 445 16.79 3.74 9.17
C LEU A 445 18.22 3.95 9.71
N SER A 446 18.73 5.18 9.60
CA SER A 446 20.08 5.51 10.06
C SER A 446 20.24 5.31 11.57
N SER A 447 19.27 5.76 12.36
CA SER A 447 19.30 5.64 13.82
C SER A 447 19.21 4.18 14.28
N LYS A 448 18.31 3.37 13.70
CA LYS A 448 18.20 1.94 14.01
C LYS A 448 19.45 1.16 13.57
N LEU A 449 20.01 1.49 12.41
CA LEU A 449 21.25 0.87 11.93
C LEU A 449 22.44 1.20 12.83
N ILE A 450 22.60 2.46 13.21
CA ILE A 450 23.65 2.89 14.16
C ILE A 450 23.44 2.21 15.51
N GLY A 451 22.20 2.15 16.02
CA GLY A 451 21.86 1.48 17.27
C GLY A 451 22.24 -0.01 17.25
N TRP A 452 21.94 -0.70 16.15
CA TRP A 452 22.30 -2.11 15.95
C TRP A 452 23.82 -2.31 15.88
N ILE A 453 24.55 -1.45 15.17
CA ILE A 453 26.02 -1.50 15.09
C ILE A 453 26.65 -1.28 16.48
N LEU A 454 26.11 -0.36 17.28
CA LEU A 454 26.67 -0.01 18.60
C LEU A 454 26.41 -1.08 19.68
N HIS A 455 25.29 -1.80 19.61
CA HIS A 455 24.86 -2.75 20.65
C HIS A 455 25.02 -4.23 20.26
N ASN A 456 25.64 -4.51 19.11
CA ASN A 456 25.83 -5.88 18.65
C ASN A 456 26.92 -6.60 19.46
N SER A 457 26.65 -7.84 19.82
CA SER A 457 27.59 -8.79 20.43
C SER A 457 28.56 -9.42 19.41
N LEU A 458 28.65 -8.85 18.20
CA LEU A 458 29.58 -9.32 17.17
C LEU A 458 31.01 -8.90 17.51
N PRO A 459 32.02 -9.72 17.14
CA PRO A 459 33.41 -9.37 17.37
C PRO A 459 33.79 -8.10 16.60
N THR A 460 34.73 -7.32 17.13
CA THR A 460 35.06 -5.96 16.66
C THR A 460 35.40 -5.92 15.16
N TYR A 461 36.06 -6.95 14.62
CA TYR A 461 36.37 -7.05 13.19
C TYR A 461 35.12 -7.21 12.31
N ALA A 462 34.09 -7.92 12.80
CA ALA A 462 32.83 -8.10 12.08
C ALA A 462 32.04 -6.79 12.07
N ASN A 463 32.01 -6.05 13.18
CA ASN A 463 31.40 -4.72 13.22
C ASN A 463 32.09 -3.72 12.28
N VAL A 464 33.42 -3.75 12.17
CA VAL A 464 34.16 -2.92 11.21
C VAL A 464 33.84 -3.31 9.77
N LEU A 465 33.80 -4.61 9.45
CA LEU A 465 33.45 -5.09 8.10
C LEU A 465 32.02 -4.72 7.70
N VAL A 466 31.09 -4.83 8.65
CA VAL A 466 29.68 -4.44 8.50
C VAL A 466 29.57 -2.92 8.31
N GLY A 467 30.30 -2.10 9.06
CA GLY A 467 30.33 -0.65 8.88
C GLY A 467 30.90 -0.23 7.52
N VAL A 468 31.99 -0.85 7.08
CA VAL A 468 32.65 -0.58 5.78
C VAL A 468 31.77 -0.98 4.60
N THR A 469 30.89 -1.98 4.75
CA THR A 469 29.96 -2.40 3.69
C THR A 469 28.65 -1.60 3.69
N LEU A 470 28.12 -1.26 4.86
CA LEU A 470 26.86 -0.52 4.98
C LEU A 470 26.96 0.95 4.61
N PHE A 471 28.08 1.62 4.91
CA PHE A 471 28.22 3.06 4.64
C PHE A 471 28.20 3.38 3.13
N PRO A 472 28.93 2.65 2.26
CA PRO A 472 28.81 2.81 0.81
C PRO A 472 27.40 2.47 0.30
N LEU A 473 26.73 1.47 0.89
CA LEU A 473 25.36 1.10 0.51
C LEU A 473 24.36 2.21 0.85
N MET A 474 24.50 2.86 2.01
CA MET A 474 23.71 4.02 2.40
C MET A 474 23.98 5.23 1.51
N LEU A 475 25.24 5.48 1.14
CA LEU A 475 25.58 6.53 0.18
C LEU A 475 24.98 6.25 -1.21
N LEU A 476 25.03 5.00 -1.67
CA LEU A 476 24.41 4.58 -2.92
C LEU A 476 22.89 4.76 -2.87
N TYR A 477 22.26 4.40 -1.75
CA TYR A 477 20.83 4.60 -1.52
C TYR A 477 20.45 6.08 -1.61
N VAL A 478 21.15 6.96 -0.88
CA VAL A 478 20.92 8.41 -0.94
C VAL A 478 21.15 8.94 -2.35
N ALA A 479 22.22 8.50 -3.03
CA ALA A 479 22.50 8.89 -4.41
C ALA A 479 21.40 8.44 -5.38
N ALA A 480 20.83 7.25 -5.19
CA ALA A 480 19.72 6.74 -5.99
C ALA A 480 18.43 7.55 -5.77
N VAL A 481 18.12 7.90 -4.52
CA VAL A 481 16.99 8.78 -4.15
C VAL A 481 17.15 10.17 -4.78
N VAL A 482 18.35 10.76 -4.69
CA VAL A 482 18.68 12.06 -5.32
C VAL A 482 18.56 11.97 -6.84
N TYR A 483 19.09 10.91 -7.45
CA TYR A 483 18.98 10.66 -8.89
C TYR A 483 17.53 10.60 -9.35
N LEU A 484 16.67 9.83 -8.66
CA LEU A 484 15.25 9.73 -8.99
C LEU A 484 14.52 11.06 -8.85
N THR A 485 14.91 11.88 -7.87
CA THR A 485 14.33 13.20 -7.60
C THR A 485 14.66 14.20 -8.70
N PHE A 486 15.92 14.31 -9.11
CA PHE A 486 16.37 15.38 -10.03
C PHE A 486 16.38 14.98 -11.52
N ARG A 487 16.28 13.70 -11.86
CA ARG A 487 16.18 13.27 -13.27
C ARG A 487 15.00 13.96 -13.94
N LYS A 488 15.15 14.52 -15.14
CA LYS A 488 14.02 15.09 -15.90
C LYS A 488 13.14 13.99 -16.50
N ASP A 489 11.83 14.21 -16.52
CA ASP A 489 10.89 13.35 -17.24
C ASP A 489 11.03 13.58 -18.74
N THR A 490 11.14 12.49 -19.49
CA THR A 490 11.42 12.46 -20.92
C THR A 490 10.25 11.92 -21.72
N VAL A 491 9.41 11.06 -21.15
CA VAL A 491 8.30 10.43 -21.86
C VAL A 491 7.01 11.24 -21.68
N LYS A 492 6.41 11.65 -22.80
CA LYS A 492 5.05 12.20 -22.83
C LYS A 492 4.06 11.03 -22.89
N PHE A 493 3.15 10.97 -21.93
CA PHE A 493 2.04 10.03 -21.98
C PHE A 493 0.82 10.75 -22.53
N MET A 494 0.28 10.21 -23.62
CA MET A 494 -1.01 10.65 -24.14
C MET A 494 -2.07 10.28 -23.11
N SER A 495 -2.84 11.25 -22.65
CA SER A 495 -3.96 11.07 -21.73
C SER A 495 -5.05 10.19 -22.37
N ARG A 496 -5.90 9.56 -21.55
CA ARG A 496 -6.98 8.68 -22.01
C ARG A 496 -7.87 9.33 -23.08
N ARG A 497 -8.06 10.64 -22.97
CA ARG A 497 -8.82 11.43 -23.93
C ARG A 497 -8.07 11.66 -25.24
N GLU A 498 -6.77 11.93 -25.21
CA GLU A 498 -5.99 12.06 -26.46
C GLU A 498 -5.95 10.75 -27.25
N LEU A 499 -5.95 9.59 -26.57
CA LEU A 499 -6.14 8.30 -27.24
C LEU A 499 -7.55 8.15 -27.84
N GLN A 500 -8.58 8.56 -27.11
CA GLN A 500 -9.96 8.43 -27.57
C GLN A 500 -10.30 9.43 -28.68
N ASP A 501 -9.78 10.66 -28.62
CA ASP A 501 -9.92 11.65 -29.70
C ASP A 501 -9.22 11.13 -30.98
N ILE A 502 -8.10 10.41 -30.87
CA ILE A 502 -7.47 9.74 -32.04
C ILE A 502 -8.35 8.62 -32.57
N ASP A 503 -8.84 7.72 -31.72
CA ASP A 503 -9.73 6.61 -32.11
C ASP A 503 -11.03 7.12 -32.75
N ASP A 504 -11.62 8.18 -32.19
CA ASP A 504 -12.82 8.85 -32.74
C ASP A 504 -12.50 9.55 -34.08
N THR A 505 -11.30 10.13 -34.22
CA THR A 505 -10.86 10.73 -35.49
C THR A 505 -10.57 9.67 -36.56
N GLU A 506 -9.98 8.54 -36.19
CA GLU A 506 -9.75 7.40 -37.10
C GLU A 506 -11.09 6.77 -37.53
N LYS A 507 -12.02 6.54 -36.60
CA LYS A 507 -13.38 6.08 -36.93
C LYS A 507 -14.12 7.08 -37.82
N ALA A 508 -13.97 8.39 -37.57
CA ALA A 508 -14.57 9.41 -38.42
C ALA A 508 -13.96 9.40 -39.83
N LYS A 509 -12.64 9.17 -39.97
CA LYS A 509 -12.00 9.01 -41.28
C LYS A 509 -12.47 7.76 -42.02
N VAL A 510 -12.53 6.61 -41.34
CA VAL A 510 -13.02 5.35 -41.90
C VAL A 510 -14.50 5.46 -42.30
N ALA A 511 -15.34 6.14 -41.51
CA ALA A 511 -16.74 6.39 -41.86
C ALA A 511 -16.88 7.32 -43.08
N ASN A 512 -15.99 8.31 -43.22
CA ASN A 512 -16.00 9.23 -44.36
C ASN A 512 -15.47 8.56 -45.65
N GLU A 513 -14.52 7.63 -45.54
CA GLU A 513 -14.03 6.82 -46.66
C GLU A 513 -15.05 5.75 -47.08
N GLY A 514 -15.70 5.07 -46.14
CA GLY A 514 -16.76 4.09 -46.42
C GLY A 514 -18.05 4.70 -46.98
N GLY A 515 -18.45 5.89 -46.52
CA GLY A 515 -19.58 6.63 -47.10
C GLY A 515 -19.33 7.11 -48.53
N SER A 516 -18.06 7.32 -48.90
CA SER A 516 -17.70 7.73 -50.26
C SER A 516 -17.72 6.60 -51.29
N GLU A 517 -17.71 5.33 -50.85
CA GLU A 517 -17.92 4.16 -51.71
C GLU A 517 -19.42 3.88 -51.95
N GLU A 518 -20.29 4.03 -50.94
CA GLU A 518 -21.73 3.90 -51.11
C GLU A 518 -22.33 5.02 -52.00
N ASP A 519 -21.87 6.26 -51.87
CA ASP A 519 -22.33 7.37 -52.72
C ASP A 519 -21.82 7.28 -54.18
N ARG A 520 -20.72 6.56 -54.44
CA ARG A 520 -20.25 6.28 -55.83
C ARG A 520 -21.03 5.16 -56.51
N VAL A 521 -21.59 4.22 -55.75
CA VAL A 521 -22.44 3.15 -56.30
C VAL A 521 -23.86 3.66 -56.60
N VAL A 522 -24.34 4.69 -55.88
CA VAL A 522 -25.66 5.30 -56.15
C VAL A 522 -25.63 6.32 -57.30
N GLN A 523 -24.48 6.90 -57.64
CA GLN A 523 -24.34 7.76 -58.84
C GLN A 523 -23.93 7.00 -60.12
N SER A 524 -23.79 5.68 -60.08
CA SER A 524 -23.41 4.85 -61.23
C SER A 524 -24.49 3.86 -61.70
N ASN A 525 -25.75 4.05 -61.29
CA ASN A 525 -26.92 3.34 -61.84
C ASN A 525 -27.88 4.29 -62.57
#